data_AF-A0A377E5M4-F1
#
_entry.id   AF-A0A377E5M4-F1
#
_cell.length_a   1.000
_cell.length_b   1.000
_cell.length_c   1.000
_cell.angle_alpha   90.00
_cell.angle_beta   90.00
_cell.angle_gamma   90.00
#
_symmetry.space_group_name_H-M   'P 1'
#
loop_
_entity.id
_entity.type
_entity.pdbx_description
1 polymer ?
#
loop_
_entity_poly.entity_id
_entity_poly.type
_entity_poly.pdbx_seq_one_letter_code
_entity_poly.pdbx_strand_id
1 'polypeptide(L)'
;MKKVLLIILLLLVVLGIAAGVGVWKVRHLADSKLLIKEETIFTLKPGTGRLALGEQLYADKIINRPRVFQWLLRIEPDLSHFKAGTYRFTPQMTVREMLKLLESGKEAQFPLRLVEGMRLSDYLKQLREAPYIKHTLERR
;
A
#
# COMPACT_ATOMS: atom_id res chain seq x y z
N MET A 1 7.31 -11.22 50.18
CA MET A 1 7.95 -10.23 49.28
C MET A 1 8.68 -10.86 48.10
N LYS A 2 9.61 -11.83 48.29
CA LYS A 2 10.35 -12.49 47.20
C LYS A 2 9.47 -13.12 46.11
N LYS A 3 8.35 -13.77 46.49
CA LYS A 3 7.39 -14.40 45.55
C LYS A 3 6.67 -13.40 44.63
N VAL A 4 6.32 -12.22 45.14
CA VAL A 4 5.67 -11.16 44.34
C VAL A 4 6.66 -10.55 43.34
N LEU A 5 7.91 -10.36 43.77
CA LEU A 5 8.98 -9.86 42.90
C LEU A 5 9.30 -10.86 41.77
N LEU A 6 9.23 -12.16 42.07
CA LEU A 6 9.39 -13.24 41.09
C LEU A 6 8.22 -13.30 40.10
N ILE A 7 6.98 -13.06 40.56
CA ILE A 7 5.81 -12.94 39.67
C ILE A 7 5.91 -11.71 38.77
N ILE A 8 6.33 -10.56 39.29
CA ILE A 8 6.55 -9.34 38.49
C ILE A 8 7.65 -9.55 37.46
N LEU A 9 8.75 -10.20 37.83
CA LEU A 9 9.84 -10.52 36.92
C LEU A 9 9.37 -11.48 35.82
N LEU A 10 8.59 -12.50 36.17
CA LEU A 10 8.04 -13.47 35.21
C LEU A 10 7.04 -12.78 34.26
N LEU A 11 6.23 -11.85 34.77
CA LEU A 11 5.29 -11.06 33.96
C LEU A 11 6.04 -10.12 32.99
N LEU A 12 7.13 -9.51 33.42
CA LEU A 12 8.02 -8.70 32.57
C LEU A 12 8.67 -9.54 31.45
N VAL A 13 9.15 -10.74 31.79
CA VAL A 13 9.74 -11.66 30.81
C VAL A 13 8.70 -12.10 29.78
N VAL A 14 7.49 -12.45 30.22
CA VAL A 14 6.38 -12.80 29.31
C VAL A 14 6.00 -11.60 28.42
N LEU A 15 5.95 -10.39 28.96
CA LEU A 15 5.69 -9.17 28.18
C LEU A 15 6.80 -8.93 27.13
N GLY A 16 8.06 -9.12 27.51
CA GLY A 16 9.20 -8.98 26.62
C GLY A 16 9.18 -10.00 25.47
N ILE A 17 8.86 -11.25 25.76
CA ILE A 17 8.71 -12.30 24.75
C ILE A 17 7.52 -11.98 23.83
N ALA A 18 6.37 -11.55 24.38
CA ALA A 18 5.21 -11.18 23.59
C ALA A 18 5.51 -9.99 22.65
N ALA A 19 6.23 -8.98 23.12
CA ALA A 19 6.68 -7.85 22.31
C ALA A 19 7.68 -8.30 21.21
N GLY A 20 8.64 -9.15 21.55
CA GLY A 20 9.62 -9.70 20.61
C GLY A 20 8.99 -10.52 19.50
N VAL A 21 8.04 -11.40 19.83
CA VAL A 21 7.28 -12.20 18.86
C VAL A 21 6.40 -11.30 17.98
N GLY A 22 5.81 -10.24 18.54
CA GLY A 22 5.06 -9.24 17.80
C GLY A 22 5.89 -8.56 16.72
N VAL A 23 7.08 -8.05 17.10
CA VAL A 23 8.01 -7.40 16.17
C VAL A 23 8.51 -8.38 15.10
N TRP A 24 8.85 -9.61 15.48
CA TRP A 24 9.32 -10.63 14.54
C TRP A 24 8.26 -10.97 13.49
N LYS A 25 7.01 -11.16 13.93
CA LYS A 25 5.87 -11.46 13.05
C LYS A 25 5.53 -10.31 12.10
N VAL A 26 5.67 -9.08 12.57
CA VAL A 26 5.47 -7.87 11.75
C VAL A 26 6.58 -7.75 10.69
N ARG A 27 7.84 -7.95 11.06
CA ARG A 27 8.96 -7.95 10.10
C ARG A 27 8.81 -9.05 9.06
N HIS A 28 8.43 -10.26 9.47
CA HIS A 28 8.21 -11.35 8.53
C HIS A 28 7.08 -11.05 7.53
N LEU A 29 6.02 -10.36 7.96
CA LEU A 29 4.96 -9.93 7.06
C LEU A 29 5.39 -8.79 6.14
N ALA A 30 6.23 -7.87 6.62
CA ALA A 30 6.79 -6.79 5.81
C ALA A 30 7.67 -7.32 4.67
N ASP A 31 8.43 -8.39 4.93
CA ASP A 31 9.32 -9.05 3.97
C ASP A 31 8.61 -10.15 3.17
N SER A 32 7.32 -10.40 3.43
CA SER A 32 6.53 -11.33 2.63
C SER A 32 6.18 -10.71 1.27
N LYS A 33 6.16 -11.56 0.24
CA LYS A 33 5.72 -11.18 -1.10
C LYS A 33 4.23 -10.82 -1.11
N LEU A 34 3.84 -9.93 -2.01
CA LEU A 34 2.43 -9.64 -2.28
C LEU A 34 1.71 -10.90 -2.77
N LEU A 35 0.40 -11.00 -2.48
CA LEU A 35 -0.42 -12.15 -2.87
C LEU A 35 -0.93 -12.08 -4.31
N ILE A 36 -0.52 -11.05 -5.04
CA ILE A 36 -0.86 -10.86 -6.45
C ILE A 36 -0.08 -11.84 -7.30
N LYS A 37 -0.73 -12.36 -8.36
CA LYS A 37 -0.10 -13.25 -9.35
C LYS A 37 0.39 -12.49 -10.58
N GLU A 38 -0.21 -11.33 -10.84
CA GLU A 38 0.00 -10.51 -12.04
C GLU A 38 0.19 -9.05 -11.65
N GLU A 39 0.75 -8.26 -12.57
CA GLU A 39 0.90 -6.82 -12.35
C GLU A 39 -0.48 -6.17 -12.13
N THR A 40 -0.65 -5.53 -10.98
CA THR A 40 -1.93 -4.95 -10.59
C THR A 40 -1.79 -3.44 -10.44
N ILE A 41 -2.72 -2.70 -11.06
CA ILE A 41 -2.80 -1.25 -10.90
C ILE A 41 -3.66 -0.95 -9.68
N PHE A 42 -3.07 -0.30 -8.69
CA PHE A 42 -3.73 0.06 -7.44
C PHE A 42 -3.88 1.58 -7.36
N THR A 43 -5.10 2.06 -7.13
CA THR A 43 -5.37 3.50 -6.97
C THR A 43 -5.63 3.82 -5.51
N LEU A 44 -4.77 4.66 -4.93
CA LEU A 44 -4.94 5.18 -3.59
C LEU A 44 -5.64 6.53 -3.62
N LYS A 45 -6.83 6.60 -3.03
CA LYS A 45 -7.62 7.84 -3.00
C LYS A 45 -7.02 8.89 -2.05
N PRO A 46 -7.11 10.18 -2.38
CA PRO A 46 -6.76 11.25 -1.45
C PRO A 46 -7.56 11.15 -0.15
N GLY A 47 -6.91 11.42 0.98
CA GLY A 47 -7.53 11.34 2.31
C GLY A 47 -7.70 9.92 2.87
N THR A 48 -7.19 8.90 2.19
CA THR A 48 -7.16 7.53 2.73
C THR A 48 -6.28 7.47 3.97
N GLY A 49 -6.82 7.02 5.10
CA GLY A 49 -6.05 6.83 6.34
C GLY A 49 -5.33 5.49 6.39
N ARG A 50 -4.44 5.31 7.37
CA ARG A 50 -3.67 4.06 7.59
C ARG A 50 -4.55 2.81 7.71
N LEU A 51 -5.68 2.95 8.39
CA LEU A 51 -6.69 1.91 8.54
C LEU A 51 -7.36 1.57 7.21
N ALA A 52 -7.83 2.59 6.50
CA ALA A 52 -8.52 2.43 5.22
C ALA A 52 -7.61 1.84 4.14
N LEU A 53 -6.32 2.19 4.12
CA LEU A 53 -5.34 1.58 3.22
C LEU A 53 -5.23 0.07 3.46
N GLY A 54 -5.10 -0.36 4.72
CA GLY A 54 -4.99 -1.79 5.05
C GLY A 54 -6.24 -2.58 4.66
N GLU A 55 -7.43 -2.01 4.89
CA GLU A 55 -8.70 -2.63 4.48
C GLU A 55 -8.84 -2.69 2.96
N GLN A 56 -8.44 -1.64 2.24
CA GLN A 56 -8.48 -1.63 0.77
C GLN A 56 -7.52 -2.68 0.17
N LEU A 57 -6.28 -2.75 0.68
CA LEU A 57 -5.30 -3.76 0.25
C LEU A 57 -5.78 -5.19 0.55
N TYR A 58 -6.55 -5.38 1.62
CA TYR A 58 -7.14 -6.67 1.94
C TYR A 58 -8.32 -7.01 1.01
N ALA A 59 -9.19 -6.04 0.74
CA ALA A 59 -10.31 -6.20 -0.20
C ALA A 59 -9.82 -6.56 -1.61
N ASP A 60 -8.73 -5.93 -2.05
CA ASP A 60 -8.08 -6.19 -3.34
C ASP A 60 -7.22 -7.47 -3.32
N LYS A 61 -7.22 -8.23 -2.22
CA LYS A 61 -6.45 -9.46 -2.00
C LYS A 61 -4.94 -9.31 -2.21
N ILE A 62 -4.42 -8.09 -2.02
CA ILE A 62 -2.99 -7.76 -2.13
C ILE A 62 -2.27 -8.22 -0.86
N ILE A 63 -2.93 -8.09 0.31
CA ILE A 63 -2.46 -8.57 1.61
C ILE A 63 -3.46 -9.55 2.25
N ASN A 64 -2.98 -10.47 3.08
CA ASN A 64 -3.82 -11.46 3.77
C ASN A 64 -4.23 -11.01 5.19
N ARG A 65 -3.47 -10.08 5.81
CA ARG A 65 -3.61 -9.77 7.24
C ARG A 65 -3.64 -8.25 7.50
N PRO A 66 -4.82 -7.60 7.39
CA PRO A 66 -4.93 -6.15 7.61
C PRO A 66 -4.53 -5.74 9.04
N ARG A 67 -4.83 -6.58 10.04
CA ARG A 67 -4.45 -6.30 11.44
C ARG A 67 -2.93 -6.20 11.64
N VAL A 68 -2.15 -7.09 11.00
CA VAL A 68 -0.67 -7.08 11.12
C VAL A 68 -0.09 -5.88 10.37
N PHE A 69 -0.69 -5.50 9.25
CA PHE A 69 -0.33 -4.31 8.49
C PHE A 69 -0.51 -3.02 9.31
N GLN A 70 -1.58 -2.91 10.10
CA GLN A 70 -1.77 -1.77 11.00
C GLN A 70 -0.67 -1.67 12.07
N TRP A 71 -0.21 -2.82 12.59
CA TRP A 71 0.93 -2.85 13.52
C TRP A 71 2.24 -2.48 12.84
N LEU A 72 2.45 -2.89 11.59
CA LEU A 72 3.61 -2.49 10.79
C LEU A 72 3.72 -0.97 10.67
N LEU A 73 2.64 -0.30 10.28
CA LEU A 73 2.60 1.17 10.17
C LEU A 73 2.73 1.90 11.51
N ARG A 74 2.54 1.20 12.64
CA ARG A 74 2.71 1.76 13.98
C ARG A 74 4.14 1.58 14.51
N ILE A 75 4.83 0.53 14.07
CA ILE A 75 6.23 0.25 14.41
C ILE A 75 7.18 1.01 13.48
N GLU A 76 6.84 1.10 12.19
CA GLU A 76 7.58 1.84 11.15
C GLU A 76 6.72 3.03 10.67
N PRO A 77 6.70 4.15 11.43
CA PRO A 77 5.89 5.32 11.07
C PRO A 77 6.34 5.99 9.77
N ASP A 78 7.61 5.85 9.40
CA ASP A 78 8.16 6.41 8.16
C ASP A 78 7.41 5.87 6.93
N LEU A 79 7.12 4.56 6.92
CA LEU A 79 6.35 3.89 5.86
C LEU A 79 4.85 4.27 5.84
N SER A 80 4.39 5.06 6.81
CA SER A 80 3.01 5.51 6.89
C SER A 80 2.74 6.83 6.15
N HIS A 81 3.78 7.47 5.62
CA HIS A 81 3.69 8.68 4.80
C HIS A 81 3.43 8.36 3.31
N PHE A 82 2.36 7.61 3.03
CA PHE A 82 1.97 7.30 1.66
C PHE A 82 1.28 8.48 0.98
N LYS A 83 1.54 8.65 -0.31
CA LYS A 83 0.91 9.67 -1.15
C LYS A 83 -0.27 9.08 -1.91
N ALA A 84 -1.30 9.88 -2.12
CA ALA A 84 -2.41 9.49 -2.98
C ALA A 84 -1.93 9.47 -4.44
N GLY A 85 -2.40 8.49 -5.21
CA GLY A 85 -1.92 8.26 -6.57
C GLY A 85 -2.26 6.89 -7.11
N THR A 86 -1.95 6.67 -8.40
CA THR A 86 -2.12 5.37 -9.05
C THR A 86 -0.78 4.67 -9.15
N TYR A 87 -0.65 3.47 -8.60
CA TYR A 87 0.61 2.73 -8.51
C TYR A 87 0.51 1.40 -9.25
N ARG A 88 1.66 0.88 -9.68
CA ARG A 88 1.76 -0.45 -10.27
C ARG A 88 2.48 -1.38 -9.30
N PHE A 89 1.82 -2.45 -8.89
CA PHE A 89 2.40 -3.49 -8.05
C PHE A 89 2.81 -4.68 -8.89
N THR A 90 3.99 -5.23 -8.60
CA THR A 90 4.49 -6.45 -9.23
C THR A 90 4.47 -7.61 -8.24
N PRO A 91 4.25 -8.86 -8.70
CA PRO A 91 4.12 -10.02 -7.81
C PRO A 91 5.41 -10.38 -7.05
N GLN A 92 6.57 -9.88 -7.51
CA GLN A 92 7.85 -10.08 -6.84
C GLN A 92 8.10 -9.08 -5.70
N MET A 93 7.33 -7.99 -5.62
CA MET A 93 7.48 -6.98 -4.57
C MET A 93 7.10 -7.54 -3.21
N THR A 94 7.81 -7.07 -2.19
CA THR A 94 7.47 -7.24 -0.78
C THR A 94 6.49 -6.16 -0.32
N VAL A 95 5.82 -6.40 0.81
CA VAL A 95 4.94 -5.40 1.44
C VAL A 95 5.73 -4.12 1.79
N ARG A 96 6.99 -4.26 2.23
CA ARG A 96 7.86 -3.10 2.51
C ARG A 96 8.18 -2.30 1.26
N GLU A 97 8.52 -2.96 0.15
CA GLU A 97 8.80 -2.27 -1.12
C GLU A 97 7.57 -1.56 -1.68
N MET A 98 6.40 -2.21 -1.58
CA MET A 98 5.12 -1.60 -1.92
C MET A 98 4.87 -0.32 -1.11
N LEU A 99 5.07 -0.37 0.21
CA LEU A 99 4.92 0.82 1.07
C LEU A 99 5.91 1.94 0.72
N LYS A 100 7.17 1.59 0.44
CA LYS A 100 8.18 2.56 -0.05
C LYS A 100 7.79 3.17 -1.40
N LEU A 101 7.18 2.39 -2.29
CA LEU A 101 6.66 2.91 -3.57
C LEU A 101 5.57 3.95 -3.32
N LEU A 102 4.64 3.65 -2.43
CA LEU A 102 3.55 4.56 -2.03
C LEU A 102 4.09 5.85 -1.39
N GLU A 103 5.08 5.72 -0.51
CA GLU A 103 5.77 6.86 0.12
C GLU A 103 6.49 7.73 -0.91
N SER A 104 7.17 7.09 -1.88
CA SER A 104 7.91 7.80 -2.93
C SER A 104 7.02 8.67 -3.81
N GLY A 105 5.74 8.29 -3.97
CA GLY A 105 4.83 8.98 -4.90
C GLY A 105 5.10 8.67 -6.37
N LYS A 106 5.84 7.60 -6.68
CA LYS A 106 6.11 7.18 -8.06
C LYS A 106 4.88 6.52 -8.67
N GLU A 107 4.00 7.35 -9.22
CA GLU A 107 2.79 6.90 -9.88
C GLU A 107 3.08 6.19 -11.22
N ALA A 108 2.15 5.32 -11.61
CA ALA A 108 2.13 4.65 -12.90
C ALA A 108 1.86 5.68 -14.01
N GLN A 109 2.77 5.74 -14.98
CA GLN A 109 2.61 6.58 -16.17
C GLN A 109 1.98 5.78 -17.31
N PHE A 110 1.01 6.38 -17.98
CA PHE A 110 0.32 5.80 -19.13
C PHE A 110 0.71 6.57 -20.39
N PRO A 111 1.31 5.93 -21.39
CA PRO A 111 1.69 6.61 -22.61
C PRO A 111 0.44 6.94 -23.44
N LEU A 112 0.33 8.20 -23.85
CA LEU A 112 -0.63 8.64 -24.87
C LEU A 112 0.15 9.09 -26.09
N ARG A 113 -0.07 8.43 -27.23
CA ARG A 113 0.64 8.72 -28.48
C ARG A 113 -0.16 9.73 -29.30
N LEU A 114 0.30 10.97 -29.32
CA LEU A 114 -0.24 12.00 -30.19
C LEU A 114 0.59 12.03 -31.48
N VAL A 115 -0.02 11.70 -32.60
CA VAL A 115 0.66 11.69 -33.91
C VAL A 115 0.54 13.09 -34.53
N GLU A 116 1.65 13.60 -35.09
CA GLU A 116 1.66 14.88 -35.80
C GLU A 116 0.76 14.84 -37.04
N GLY A 117 0.07 15.94 -37.33
CA GLY A 117 -0.88 16.05 -38.45
C GLY A 117 -2.32 15.63 -38.13
N MET A 118 -2.59 15.12 -36.92
CA MET A 118 -3.96 14.84 -36.46
C MET A 118 -4.70 16.12 -36.09
N ARG A 119 -6.04 16.09 -36.20
CA ARG A 119 -6.89 17.21 -35.77
C ARG A 119 -7.11 17.15 -34.27
N LEU A 120 -7.42 18.29 -33.66
CA LEU A 120 -7.82 18.37 -32.25
C LEU A 120 -8.99 17.43 -31.91
N SER A 121 -9.94 17.26 -32.83
CA SER A 121 -11.06 16.31 -32.68
C SER A 121 -10.59 14.88 -32.47
N ASP A 122 -9.50 14.48 -33.13
CA ASP A 122 -8.98 13.12 -33.07
C ASP A 122 -8.23 12.90 -31.74
N TYR A 123 -7.52 13.93 -31.25
CA TYR A 123 -6.92 13.91 -29.92
C TYR A 123 -7.97 13.82 -28.81
N LEU A 124 -9.07 14.58 -28.93
CA LEU A 124 -10.17 14.50 -27.98
C LEU A 124 -10.82 13.11 -27.98
N LYS A 125 -10.92 12.47 -29.16
CA LYS A 125 -11.39 11.09 -29.27
C LYS A 125 -10.43 10.12 -28.58
N GLN A 126 -9.12 10.22 -28.84
CA GLN A 126 -8.12 9.38 -28.18
C GLN A 126 -8.11 9.58 -26.66
N LEU A 127 -8.23 10.81 -26.17
CA LEU A 127 -8.33 11.11 -24.74
C LEU A 127 -9.58 10.50 -24.10
N ARG A 128 -10.71 10.46 -24.82
CA ARG A 128 -11.96 9.82 -24.36
C ARG A 128 -11.86 8.30 -24.30
N GLU A 129 -11.07 7.70 -25.19
CA GLU A 129 -10.83 6.26 -25.21
C GLU A 129 -9.71 5.83 -24.25
N ALA A 130 -8.88 6.77 -23.79
CA ALA A 130 -7.74 6.48 -22.93
C ALA A 130 -8.19 6.04 -21.51
N PRO A 131 -7.61 4.95 -20.99
CA PRO A 131 -7.92 4.47 -19.65
C PRO A 131 -7.39 5.43 -18.58
N TYR A 132 -8.04 5.44 -17.40
CA TYR A 132 -7.64 6.23 -16.22
C TYR A 132 -7.69 7.76 -16.41
N ILE A 133 -8.39 8.28 -17.42
CA ILE A 133 -8.68 9.72 -17.57
C ILE A 133 -10.02 10.06 -16.90
N LYS A 134 -10.02 11.09 -16.06
CA LYS A 134 -11.27 11.69 -15.55
C LYS A 134 -11.80 12.70 -16.57
N HIS A 135 -12.92 12.39 -17.23
CA HIS A 135 -13.55 13.32 -18.15
C HIS A 135 -14.36 14.37 -17.39
N THR A 136 -14.02 15.64 -17.61
CA THR A 136 -14.72 16.79 -17.02
C THR A 136 -15.49 17.64 -18.03
N LEU A 137 -15.25 17.42 -19.33
CA LEU A 137 -15.91 18.15 -20.41
C LEU A 137 -17.20 17.44 -20.84
N GLU A 138 -18.30 18.19 -20.91
CA GLU A 138 -19.56 17.70 -21.46
C GLU A 138 -19.48 17.50 -22.98
N ARG A 139 -20.26 16.54 -23.46
CA ARG A 139 -20.28 16.06 -24.85
C ARG A 139 -20.91 17.13 -25.77
N ARG A 140 -20.11 18.08 -26.25
CA ARG A 140 -20.39 18.85 -27.47
C ARG A 140 -19.45 18.46 -28.59
#